data_AF-A0A956TCB0-F1
#
_entry.id   AF-A0A956TCB0-F1
#
_cell.length_a   1.000
_cell.length_b   1.000
_cell.length_c   1.000
_cell.angle_alpha   90.00
_cell.angle_beta   90.00
_cell.angle_gamma   90.00
#
_symmetry.space_group_name_H-M   'P 1'
#
loop_
_entity.id
_entity.type
_entity.pdbx_description
1 polymer ?
#
loop_
_entity_poly.entity_id
_entity_poly.type
_entity_poly.pdbx_seq_one_letter_code
_entity_poly.pdbx_strand_id
1 'polypeptide(L)'
;MRLPKALPPETVPFFTTYLEMARIEPDQLVAQVRAYLDTVRAAAKTSPTIDVDLAERIGHGVEQLLAQAKSPDYPYVQAAAIYLIEDEDDQGDLTSCIGFDDDAEVFNAVCKFLDHPELAVDF
;
A
#
# COMPACT_ATOMS: atom_id res chain seq x y z
N MET A 1 -1.22 -9.69 18.36
CA MET A 1 -1.69 -8.95 17.16
C MET A 1 -2.26 -9.97 16.17
N ARG A 2 -3.33 -9.66 15.43
CA ARG A 2 -3.97 -10.61 14.50
C ARG A 2 -3.79 -10.09 13.08
N LEU A 3 -3.19 -10.89 12.21
CA LEU A 3 -3.02 -10.54 10.80
C LEU A 3 -4.33 -10.70 9.99
N PRO A 4 -4.53 -9.88 8.95
CA PRO A 4 -5.54 -10.15 7.92
C PRO A 4 -5.37 -11.54 7.33
N LYS A 5 -6.45 -12.34 7.30
CA LYS A 5 -6.41 -13.73 6.82
C LYS A 5 -6.19 -13.85 5.31
N ALA A 6 -6.44 -12.77 4.57
CA ALA A 6 -6.35 -12.73 3.12
C ALA A 6 -5.02 -12.17 2.62
N LEU A 7 -4.06 -11.88 3.52
CA LEU A 7 -2.72 -11.48 3.09
C LEU A 7 -2.05 -12.64 2.32
N PRO A 8 -1.43 -12.36 1.16
CA PRO A 8 -0.61 -13.33 0.48
C PRO A 8 0.54 -13.83 1.38
N PRO A 9 0.83 -15.14 1.42
CA PRO A 9 1.86 -15.70 2.30
C PRO A 9 3.24 -15.04 2.20
N GLU A 10 3.62 -14.62 1.00
CA GLU A 10 4.87 -13.96 0.64
C GLU A 10 5.01 -12.54 1.22
N THR A 11 3.89 -11.83 1.41
CA THR A 11 3.90 -10.45 1.93
C THR A 11 3.85 -10.39 3.45
N VAL A 12 3.50 -11.50 4.11
CA VAL A 12 3.34 -11.57 5.58
C VAL A 12 4.58 -11.09 6.35
N PRO A 13 5.82 -11.46 6.01
CA PRO A 13 7.00 -10.99 6.75
C PRO A 13 7.18 -9.46 6.70
N PHE A 14 7.01 -8.86 5.52
CA PHE A 14 7.14 -7.42 5.31
C PHE A 14 6.00 -6.68 6.00
N PHE A 15 4.75 -7.11 5.76
CA PHE A 15 3.58 -6.52 6.39
C PHE A 15 3.66 -6.58 7.92
N THR A 16 4.15 -7.69 8.48
CA THR A 16 4.33 -7.81 9.94
C THR A 16 5.39 -6.83 10.45
N THR A 17 6.48 -6.65 9.71
CA THR A 17 7.53 -5.67 10.04
C THR A 17 6.95 -4.26 10.06
N TYR A 18 6.18 -3.88 9.03
CA TYR A 18 5.57 -2.55 8.94
C TYR A 18 4.46 -2.32 9.98
N LEU A 19 3.76 -3.38 10.37
CA LEU A 19 2.73 -3.34 11.40
C LEU A 19 3.30 -3.08 12.81
N GLU A 20 4.56 -3.45 13.03
CA GLU A 20 5.28 -3.22 14.29
C GLU A 20 6.05 -1.89 14.29
N MET A 21 6.09 -1.17 13.17
CA MET A 21 6.76 0.12 13.10
C MET A 21 6.13 1.16 14.02
N ALA A 22 6.97 2.11 14.46
CA ALA A 22 6.48 3.28 15.16
C ALA A 22 5.43 4.00 14.32
N ARG A 23 4.42 4.55 15.00
CA ARG A 23 3.36 5.32 14.35
C ARG A 23 3.96 6.51 13.60
N ILE A 24 3.68 6.58 12.31
CA ILE A 24 3.85 7.76 11.47
C ILE A 24 2.59 8.61 11.59
N GLU A 25 2.69 9.93 11.55
CA GLU A 25 1.49 10.78 11.59
C GLU A 25 0.68 10.66 10.28
N PRO A 26 -0.67 10.64 10.34
CA PRO A 26 -1.50 10.42 9.15
C PRO A 26 -1.18 11.39 8.00
N ASP A 27 -1.01 12.68 8.31
CA ASP A 27 -0.70 13.70 7.29
C ASP A 27 0.67 13.48 6.63
N GLN A 28 1.65 12.97 7.39
CA GLN A 28 2.97 12.63 6.84
C GLN A 28 2.86 11.44 5.90
N LEU A 29 2.10 10.41 6.29
CA LEU A 29 1.95 9.21 5.48
C LEU A 29 1.16 9.48 4.20
N VAL A 30 0.10 10.30 4.26
CA VAL A 30 -0.61 10.80 3.08
C VAL A 30 0.35 11.54 2.14
N ALA A 31 1.22 12.41 2.67
CA ALA A 31 2.21 13.10 1.85
C ALA A 31 3.21 12.14 1.16
N GLN A 32 3.62 11.07 1.85
CA GLN A 32 4.50 10.04 1.28
C GLN A 32 3.81 9.25 0.17
N VAL A 33 2.56 8.81 0.36
CA VAL A 33 1.77 8.12 -0.69
C VAL A 33 1.67 8.99 -1.94
N ARG A 34 1.39 10.29 -1.80
CA ARG A 34 1.30 11.21 -2.94
C ARG A 34 2.64 11.37 -3.67
N ALA A 35 3.73 11.51 -2.93
CA ALA A 35 5.07 11.61 -3.51
C ALA A 35 5.47 10.32 -4.26
N TYR A 36 5.08 9.17 -3.72
CA TYR A 36 5.26 7.88 -4.38
C TYR A 36 4.48 7.82 -5.70
N LEU A 37 3.19 8.19 -5.71
CA LEU A 37 2.39 8.21 -6.94
C LEU A 37 2.95 9.18 -8.00
N ASP A 38 3.49 10.32 -7.59
CA ASP A 38 4.19 11.23 -8.52
C ASP A 38 5.44 10.59 -9.13
N THR A 39 6.15 9.75 -8.37
CA THR A 39 7.29 8.96 -8.84
C THR A 39 6.84 7.88 -9.83
N VAL A 40 5.77 7.14 -9.52
CA VAL A 40 5.15 6.15 -10.42
C VAL A 40 4.75 6.79 -11.76
N ARG A 41 4.06 7.94 -11.72
CA ARG A 41 3.69 8.71 -12.93
C ARG A 41 4.91 9.14 -13.74
N ALA A 42 6.00 9.51 -13.09
CA ALA A 42 7.23 9.89 -13.77
C ALA A 42 7.88 8.69 -14.45
N ALA A 43 7.96 7.54 -13.77
CA ALA A 43 8.51 6.30 -14.30
C ALA A 43 7.69 5.76 -15.49
N ALA A 44 6.37 5.86 -15.44
CA ALA A 44 5.47 5.41 -16.51
C ALA A 44 5.69 6.13 -17.85
N LYS A 45 6.28 7.34 -17.84
CA LYS A 45 6.66 8.06 -19.07
C LYS A 45 7.73 7.32 -19.87
N THR A 46 8.55 6.52 -19.20
CA THR A 46 9.64 5.74 -19.80
C THR A 46 9.38 4.24 -19.82
N SER A 47 8.40 3.76 -19.04
CA SER A 47 7.99 2.36 -18.98
C SER A 47 6.46 2.24 -19.09
N PRO A 48 5.90 2.07 -20.30
CA PRO A 48 4.46 1.99 -20.52
C PRO A 48 3.76 0.77 -19.89
N THR A 49 4.53 -0.17 -19.31
CA THR A 49 4.01 -1.36 -18.64
C THR A 49 3.61 -1.11 -17.19
N ILE A 50 3.96 0.05 -16.63
CA ILE A 50 3.58 0.44 -15.26
C ILE A 50 2.08 0.77 -15.25
N ASP A 51 1.31 0.05 -14.42
CA ASP A 51 -0.12 0.31 -14.23
C ASP A 51 -0.35 1.47 -13.23
N VAL A 52 -0.24 2.69 -13.76
CA VAL A 52 -0.46 3.92 -12.98
C VAL A 52 -1.88 3.98 -12.43
N ASP A 53 -2.86 3.48 -13.18
CA ASP A 53 -4.27 3.55 -12.78
C ASP A 53 -4.51 2.67 -11.54
N LEU A 54 -3.92 1.48 -11.49
CA LEU A 54 -3.99 0.61 -10.31
C LEU A 54 -3.30 1.24 -9.10
N ALA A 55 -2.07 1.76 -9.26
CA ALA A 55 -1.34 2.43 -8.19
C ALA A 55 -2.14 3.60 -7.59
N GLU A 56 -2.73 4.44 -8.44
CA GLU A 56 -3.54 5.58 -8.01
C GLU A 56 -4.80 5.15 -7.26
N ARG A 57 -5.45 4.07 -7.69
CA ARG A 57 -6.63 3.52 -6.99
C ARG A 57 -6.27 3.01 -5.61
N ILE A 58 -5.17 2.26 -5.47
CA ILE A 58 -4.67 1.78 -4.18
C ILE A 58 -4.31 2.98 -3.29
N GLY A 59 -3.50 3.91 -3.78
CA GLY A 59 -3.06 5.08 -3.01
C GLY A 59 -4.23 5.95 -2.56
N HIS A 60 -5.23 6.17 -3.41
CA HIS A 60 -6.45 6.88 -3.01
C HIS A 60 -7.24 6.13 -1.94
N GLY A 61 -7.37 4.81 -2.05
CA GLY A 61 -7.99 3.96 -1.05
C GLY A 61 -7.27 4.02 0.31
N VAL A 62 -5.93 4.01 0.30
CA VAL A 62 -5.09 4.21 1.49
C VAL A 62 -5.35 5.56 2.13
N GLU A 63 -5.40 6.66 1.35
CA GLU A 63 -5.73 7.99 1.88
C GLU A 63 -7.12 8.00 2.56
N GLN A 64 -8.12 7.35 1.96
CA GLN A 64 -9.45 7.24 2.54
C GLN A 64 -9.47 6.44 3.85
N LEU A 65 -8.72 5.34 3.92
CA LEU A 65 -8.59 4.56 5.16
C LEU A 65 -7.85 5.36 6.24
N LEU A 66 -6.76 6.06 5.91
CA LEU A 66 -6.02 6.88 6.87
C LEU A 66 -6.89 7.98 7.48
N ALA A 67 -7.78 8.58 6.68
CA ALA A 67 -8.71 9.61 7.16
C ALA A 67 -9.78 9.06 8.13
N GLN A 68 -10.12 7.77 8.03
CA GLN A 68 -11.20 7.13 8.80
C GLN A 68 -10.69 6.23 9.94
N ALA A 69 -9.42 5.84 9.89
CA ALA A 69 -8.81 4.85 10.78
C ALA A 69 -8.84 5.31 12.23
N LYS A 70 -9.36 4.44 13.10
CA LYS A 70 -9.26 4.59 14.55
C LYS A 70 -7.92 4.04 15.03
N SER A 71 -7.54 4.40 16.26
CA SER A 71 -6.26 3.95 16.85
C SER A 71 -5.97 2.44 16.77
N PRO A 72 -6.92 1.50 16.94
CA PRO A 72 -6.61 0.06 16.81
C PRO A 72 -6.41 -0.40 15.35
N ASP A 73 -6.99 0.33 14.39
CA ASP A 73 -7.00 -0.02 12.96
C ASP A 73 -5.82 0.63 12.23
N TYR A 74 -5.38 1.79 12.73
CA TYR A 74 -4.32 2.61 12.14
C TYR A 74 -3.04 1.83 11.80
N PRO A 75 -2.49 0.95 12.66
CA PRO A 75 -1.28 0.20 12.32
C PRO A 75 -1.42 -0.65 11.05
N TYR A 76 -2.61 -1.21 10.77
CA TYR A 76 -2.85 -2.01 9.57
C TYR A 76 -2.91 -1.15 8.32
N VAL A 77 -3.52 0.03 8.42
CA VAL A 77 -3.55 1.00 7.32
C VAL A 77 -2.15 1.55 7.05
N GLN A 78 -1.40 1.85 8.11
CA GLN A 78 -0.01 2.25 7.99
C GLN A 78 0.83 1.17 7.31
N ALA A 79 0.68 -0.09 7.71
CA ALA A 79 1.42 -1.20 7.11
C ALA A 79 1.13 -1.36 5.61
N ALA A 80 -0.13 -1.23 5.18
CA ALA A 80 -0.49 -1.26 3.76
C ALA A 80 0.08 -0.05 2.99
N ALA A 81 0.05 1.14 3.59
CA ALA A 81 0.63 2.34 2.98
C ALA A 81 2.15 2.21 2.81
N ILE A 82 2.84 1.69 3.82
CA ILE A 82 4.28 1.47 3.77
C ILE A 82 4.62 0.38 2.76
N TYR A 83 3.84 -0.70 2.71
CA TYR A 83 4.03 -1.77 1.71
C TYR A 83 3.96 -1.20 0.27
N LEU A 84 2.98 -0.34 -0.01
CA LEU A 84 2.87 0.33 -1.31
C LEU A 84 4.07 1.24 -1.64
N ILE A 85 4.67 1.89 -0.63
CA ILE A 85 5.74 2.87 -0.84
C ILE A 85 7.12 2.18 -0.91
N GLU A 86 7.36 1.24 -0.01
CA GLU A 86 8.60 0.51 0.15
C GLU A 86 8.56 -0.75 -0.74
N ASP A 87 8.86 -0.55 -2.02
CA ASP A 87 9.22 -1.65 -2.93
C ASP A 87 10.62 -2.15 -2.50
N GLU A 88 10.70 -3.36 -1.97
CA GLU A 88 12.00 -4.01 -1.72
C GLU A 88 12.69 -4.30 -3.05
N ASP A 89 13.56 -3.38 -3.46
CA ASP A 89 14.95 -3.80 -3.62
C ASP A 89 15.89 -2.65 -3.24
N ASP A 90 16.74 -2.91 -2.24
CA ASP A 90 17.93 -2.12 -1.85
C ASP A 90 18.97 -2.07 -3.01
N GLN A 91 18.62 -2.63 -4.18
CA GLN A 91 19.24 -2.42 -5.47
C GLN A 91 18.26 -1.66 -6.36
N GLY A 92 18.42 -0.33 -6.42
CA GLY A 92 17.54 0.54 -7.18
C GLY A 92 17.27 0.02 -8.58
N ASP A 93 16.03 -0.41 -8.81
CA ASP A 93 15.58 -0.80 -10.13
C ASP A 93 14.06 -0.78 -10.13
N LEU A 94 13.49 0.21 -10.83
CA LEU A 94 12.07 0.29 -11.21
C LEU A 94 11.68 -0.85 -12.19
N THR A 95 12.27 -2.04 -12.04
CA THR A 95 12.11 -3.24 -12.85
C THR A 95 11.25 -4.29 -12.15
N SER A 96 11.02 -4.17 -10.83
CA SER A 96 10.01 -4.92 -10.07
C SER A 96 8.58 -4.38 -10.31
N CYS A 97 8.43 -3.08 -10.61
CA CYS A 97 7.15 -2.36 -10.78
C CYS A 97 6.31 -2.76 -12.01
N ILE A 98 6.44 -3.99 -12.52
CA ILE A 98 5.71 -4.50 -13.68
C ILE A 98 4.26 -4.88 -13.32
N GLY A 99 3.87 -4.84 -12.04
CA GLY A 99 2.46 -4.90 -11.62
C GLY A 99 2.32 -4.47 -10.16
N PHE A 100 1.20 -3.83 -9.82
CA PHE A 100 0.81 -3.47 -8.44
C PHE A 100 -0.15 -4.52 -7.85
N ASP A 101 -0.04 -5.76 -8.32
CA ASP A 101 -1.00 -6.82 -8.02
C ASP A 101 -0.87 -7.26 -6.56
N ASP A 102 0.36 -7.40 -6.05
CA ASP A 102 0.62 -7.76 -4.66
C ASP A 102 0.28 -6.60 -3.71
N ASP A 103 0.56 -5.36 -4.11
CA ASP A 103 0.08 -4.16 -3.42
C ASP A 103 -1.46 -4.17 -3.30
N ALA A 104 -2.14 -4.48 -4.40
CA ALA A 104 -3.59 -4.58 -4.44
C ALA A 104 -4.10 -5.72 -3.55
N GLU A 105 -3.45 -6.89 -3.54
CA GLU A 105 -3.78 -7.99 -2.64
C GLU A 105 -3.62 -7.61 -1.17
N VAL A 106 -2.51 -6.96 -0.81
CA VAL A 106 -2.24 -6.46 0.55
C VAL A 106 -3.28 -5.43 0.97
N PHE A 107 -3.51 -4.43 0.12
CA PHE A 107 -4.49 -3.38 0.37
C PHE A 107 -5.92 -3.95 0.52
N ASN A 108 -6.32 -4.85 -0.37
CA ASN A 108 -7.63 -5.50 -0.31
C ASN A 108 -7.78 -6.39 0.93
N ALA A 109 -6.72 -7.07 1.35
CA ALA A 109 -6.72 -7.85 2.58
C ALA A 109 -6.96 -6.95 3.81
N VAL A 110 -6.35 -5.76 3.83
CA VAL A 110 -6.58 -4.76 4.89
C VAL A 110 -8.00 -4.18 4.83
N CYS A 111 -8.49 -3.79 3.66
CA CYS A 111 -9.87 -3.34 3.47
C CYS A 111 -10.87 -4.34 4.04
N LYS A 112 -10.74 -5.62 3.68
CA LYS A 112 -11.60 -6.69 4.18
C LYS A 112 -11.45 -6.92 5.68
N PHE A 113 -10.24 -6.79 6.22
CA PHE A 113 -9.99 -6.97 7.64
C PHE A 113 -10.60 -5.87 8.51
N LEU A 114 -10.63 -4.64 7.98
CA LEU A 114 -11.19 -3.46 8.64
C LEU A 114 -12.68 -3.23 8.31
N ASP A 115 -13.34 -4.16 7.62
CA ASP A 115 -14.75 -4.07 7.22
C ASP A 115 -15.06 -2.89 6.27
N HIS A 116 -14.13 -2.59 5.37
CA HIS A 116 -14.22 -1.59 4.29
C HIS A 116 -14.08 -2.21 2.87
N PRO A 117 -14.82 -3.28 2.52
CA PRO A 117 -14.66 -3.96 1.23
C PRO A 117 -15.03 -3.08 0.02
N GLU A 118 -15.77 -1.99 0.22
CA GLU A 118 -16.11 -1.02 -0.82
C GLU A 118 -14.91 -0.23 -1.35
N LEU A 119 -13.81 -0.19 -0.59
CA LEU A 119 -12.56 0.47 -0.99
C LEU A 119 -11.63 -0.46 -1.78
N ALA A 120 -11.89 -1.77 -1.77
CA ALA A 120 -11.05 -2.75 -2.45
C ALA A 120 -11.01 -2.47 -3.97
N VAL A 121 -9.86 -2.76 -4.57
CA VAL A 121 -9.62 -2.54 -6.00
C VAL A 121 -9.68 -3.87 -6.76
N ASP A 122 -10.30 -3.86 -7.94
CA ASP A 122 -10.12 -4.92 -8.95
C ASP A 122 -8.79 -4.75 -9.67
N PHE A 123 -8.07 -5.86 -9.90
CA PHE A 123 -6.79 -5.94 -10.60
C PHE A 123 -6.70 -7.30 -11.32
#